data_AF-A0A7W1W9I2-F1
#
_entry.id   AF-A0A7W1W9I2-F1
#
_cell.length_a   1.000
_cell.length_b   1.000
_cell.length_c   1.000
_cell.angle_alpha   90.00
_cell.angle_beta   90.00
_cell.angle_gamma   90.00
#
_symmetry.space_group_name_H-M   'P 1'
#
loop_
_entity.id
_entity.type
_entity.pdbx_description
1 polymer ?
#
loop_
_entity_poly.entity_id
_entity_poly.type
_entity_poly.pdbx_seq_one_letter_code
_entity_poly.pdbx_strand_id
1 'polypeptide(L)'
;MNNFRKEFLLAIVLLSLLALTVSAQKVVNNGVVKLEAGKLQPGTNLDLTGNWFYKPDYLTGKDEKPETAAPRTGDNLVGVPQFLNRVRWWLDDSEDFKKHEEARLRKLGFDTERAEEGWYKLVLDAPPLTNEKRIFIEFEGVAMKSRVFLNGQELGNHTGMFSRFAFNLTPHLKAGKNLLAVFVSMEKIPV
;
A
#
# COMPACT_ATOMS: atom_id res chain seq x y z
N MET A 1 46.28 -49.39 -23.50
CA MET A 1 45.73 -48.55 -24.60
C MET A 1 44.56 -47.77 -24.05
N ASN A 2 44.79 -46.47 -23.85
CA ASN A 2 43.92 -45.53 -23.16
C ASN A 2 42.56 -45.37 -23.83
N ASN A 3 41.49 -45.76 -23.12
CA ASN A 3 40.15 -45.22 -23.37
C ASN A 3 39.99 -43.97 -22.49
N PHE A 4 40.29 -42.83 -23.09
CA PHE A 4 40.02 -41.48 -22.57
C PHE A 4 38.51 -41.35 -22.33
N ARG A 5 38.05 -41.66 -21.12
CA ARG A 5 36.66 -41.47 -20.71
C ARG A 5 36.40 -39.97 -20.57
N LYS A 6 35.38 -39.53 -21.30
CA LYS A 6 34.82 -38.19 -21.38
C LYS A 6 34.22 -37.79 -20.03
N GLU A 7 34.98 -37.15 -19.15
CA GLU A 7 34.45 -36.62 -17.87
C GLU A 7 34.68 -35.12 -17.65
N PHE A 8 35.16 -34.40 -18.67
CA PHE A 8 35.39 -32.95 -18.57
C PHE A 8 34.45 -32.17 -19.52
N LEU A 9 33.16 -32.05 -19.18
CA LEU A 9 32.28 -31.03 -19.79
C LEU A 9 30.92 -30.81 -19.10
N LEU A 10 30.76 -31.16 -17.82
CA LEU A 10 29.51 -30.94 -17.10
C LEU A 10 29.69 -30.22 -15.75
N ALA A 11 30.54 -29.19 -15.71
CA ALA A 11 30.79 -28.42 -14.49
C ALA A 11 30.58 -26.91 -14.61
N ILE A 12 30.22 -26.35 -15.78
CA ILE A 12 30.16 -24.89 -15.97
C ILE A 12 29.02 -24.48 -16.92
N VAL A 13 27.75 -24.78 -16.62
CA VAL A 13 26.57 -23.95 -16.99
C VAL A 13 25.38 -24.30 -16.08
N LEU A 14 25.56 -24.33 -14.76
CA LEU A 14 24.44 -24.38 -13.82
C LEU A 14 24.58 -23.28 -12.75
N LEU A 15 25.08 -22.12 -13.18
CA LEU A 15 25.29 -20.95 -12.33
C LEU A 15 24.75 -19.70 -13.04
N SER A 16 23.43 -19.58 -13.13
CA SER A 16 22.69 -18.31 -13.28
C SER A 16 21.24 -18.59 -13.67
N LEU A 17 20.39 -18.90 -12.69
CA LEU A 17 18.95 -18.56 -12.69
C LEU A 17 18.34 -19.01 -11.37
N LEU A 18 18.94 -18.60 -10.25
CA LEU A 18 18.13 -18.28 -9.08
C LEU A 18 17.77 -16.80 -9.23
N ALA A 19 16.92 -16.49 -10.20
CA ALA A 19 16.01 -15.38 -10.00
C ALA A 19 15.11 -15.85 -8.85
N LEU A 20 15.55 -15.60 -7.61
CA LEU A 20 14.66 -15.60 -6.47
C LEU A 20 13.65 -14.51 -6.81
N THR A 21 12.55 -14.92 -7.41
CA THR A 21 11.32 -14.16 -7.33
C THR A 21 11.04 -14.05 -5.84
N VAL A 22 11.47 -12.95 -5.24
CA VAL A 22 10.97 -12.52 -3.94
C VAL A 22 9.51 -12.19 -4.22
N SER A 23 8.67 -13.22 -4.20
CA SER A 23 7.23 -13.04 -4.15
C SER A 23 6.98 -12.22 -2.91
N ALA A 24 6.58 -10.97 -3.10
CA ALA A 24 6.28 -10.09 -2.00
C ALA A 24 5.12 -10.73 -1.23
N GLN A 25 5.39 -11.18 -0.01
CA GLN A 25 4.40 -11.87 0.79
C GLN A 25 3.30 -10.86 1.14
N LYS A 26 2.07 -11.15 0.73
CA LYS A 26 0.92 -10.37 1.16
C LYS A 26 0.68 -10.58 2.65
N VAL A 27 0.78 -9.51 3.42
CA VAL A 27 0.72 -9.56 4.90
C VAL A 27 -0.48 -8.81 5.49
N VAL A 28 -1.26 -8.11 4.67
CA VAL A 28 -2.43 -7.34 5.12
C VAL A 28 -3.62 -8.27 5.37
N ASN A 29 -4.14 -8.24 6.58
CA ASN A 29 -5.39 -8.85 7.00
C ASN A 29 -6.33 -7.77 7.52
N ASN A 30 -7.31 -7.36 6.69
CA ASN A 30 -8.36 -6.38 7.05
C ASN A 30 -7.84 -5.14 7.77
N GLY A 31 -6.89 -4.45 7.12
CA GLY A 31 -6.30 -3.21 7.62
C GLY A 31 -5.25 -3.38 8.70
N VAL A 32 -4.86 -4.61 9.03
CA VAL A 32 -3.80 -4.91 10.00
C VAL A 32 -2.69 -5.72 9.35
N VAL A 33 -1.45 -5.35 9.62
CA VAL A 33 -0.24 -6.06 9.21
C VAL A 33 0.52 -6.48 10.45
N LYS A 34 0.84 -7.76 10.54
CA LYS A 34 1.79 -8.27 11.54
C LYS A 34 3.17 -8.36 10.91
N LEU A 35 4.11 -7.56 11.40
CA LEU A 35 5.49 -7.60 10.99
C LEU A 35 6.23 -8.61 11.87
N GLU A 36 6.67 -9.72 11.30
CA GLU A 36 7.46 -10.71 12.04
C GLU A 36 8.95 -10.35 11.99
N ALA A 37 9.65 -10.42 13.12
CA ALA A 37 11.07 -10.05 13.20
C ALA A 37 11.96 -10.82 12.20
N GLY A 38 11.64 -12.10 11.95
CA GLY A 38 12.32 -12.93 10.97
C GLY A 38 12.15 -12.48 9.52
N LYS A 39 11.06 -11.74 9.21
CA LYS A 39 10.73 -11.24 7.86
C LYS A 39 11.27 -9.82 7.59
N LEU A 40 11.77 -9.13 8.62
CA LEU A 40 12.35 -7.79 8.52
C LEU A 40 13.88 -7.87 8.42
N GLN A 41 14.39 -8.48 7.36
CA GLN A 41 15.83 -8.54 7.08
C GLN A 41 16.22 -7.47 6.05
N PRO A 42 17.47 -6.99 6.03
CA PRO A 42 17.92 -6.09 4.98
C PRO A 42 17.65 -6.67 3.59
N GLY A 43 17.06 -5.86 2.70
CA GLY A 43 16.72 -6.27 1.33
C GLY A 43 15.39 -7.02 1.18
N THR A 44 14.59 -7.16 2.25
CA THR A 44 13.24 -7.73 2.13
C THR A 44 12.18 -6.66 1.85
N ASN A 45 11.24 -7.01 0.97
CA ASN A 45 10.05 -6.21 0.67
C ASN A 45 8.81 -6.99 1.09
N LEU A 46 7.86 -6.32 1.74
CA LEU A 46 6.56 -6.87 2.11
C LEU A 46 5.48 -6.24 1.25
N ASP A 47 4.60 -7.08 0.68
CA ASP A 47 3.46 -6.59 -0.07
C ASP A 47 2.37 -6.11 0.91
N LEU A 48 2.13 -4.80 0.88
CA LEU A 48 1.10 -4.13 1.67
C LEU A 48 -0.20 -3.90 0.87
N THR A 49 -0.35 -4.51 -0.30
CA THR A 49 -1.64 -4.56 -0.99
C THR A 49 -2.66 -5.38 -0.19
N GLY A 50 -3.94 -5.14 -0.43
CA GLY A 50 -5.05 -5.74 0.32
C GLY A 50 -5.98 -4.69 0.91
N ASN A 51 -6.81 -5.11 1.85
CA ASN A 51 -7.85 -4.23 2.41
C ASN A 51 -7.24 -3.27 3.43
N TRP A 52 -7.34 -1.97 3.18
CA TRP A 52 -7.00 -0.90 4.11
C TRP A 52 -8.28 -0.29 4.65
N PHE A 53 -8.22 0.25 5.87
CA PHE A 53 -9.33 1.06 6.36
C PHE A 53 -9.41 2.34 5.54
N TYR A 54 -10.62 2.79 5.25
CA TYR A 54 -10.87 3.98 4.48
C TYR A 54 -11.99 4.82 5.08
N LYS A 55 -11.78 6.13 5.11
CA LYS A 55 -12.78 7.08 5.55
C LYS A 55 -12.79 8.30 4.62
N PRO A 56 -13.92 8.57 3.92
CA PRO A 56 -14.03 9.75 3.08
C PRO A 56 -14.18 11.02 3.94
N ASP A 57 -13.80 12.15 3.35
CA ASP A 57 -13.90 13.49 3.91
C ASP A 57 -15.28 13.83 4.48
N TYR A 58 -16.37 13.53 3.75
CA TYR A 58 -17.73 13.86 4.20
C TYR A 58 -18.20 13.06 5.42
N LEU A 59 -17.48 12.00 5.83
CA LEU A 59 -17.69 11.27 7.08
C LEU A 59 -16.69 11.65 8.18
N THR A 60 -15.72 12.50 7.86
CA THR A 60 -14.69 12.95 8.81
C THR A 60 -15.22 14.13 9.62
N GLY A 61 -15.20 13.99 10.95
CA GLY A 61 -15.65 15.07 11.83
C GLY A 61 -14.75 16.30 11.71
N LYS A 62 -15.31 17.50 11.85
CA LYS A 62 -14.57 18.77 11.72
C LYS A 62 -13.34 18.87 12.63
N ASP A 63 -13.43 18.34 13.84
CA ASP A 63 -12.36 18.35 14.85
C ASP A 63 -11.64 17.00 14.97
N GLU A 64 -11.97 16.06 14.07
CA GLU A 64 -11.28 14.77 14.03
C GLU A 64 -9.84 14.96 13.58
N LYS A 65 -8.94 14.16 14.15
CA LYS A 65 -7.53 14.07 13.76
C LYS A 65 -7.26 12.70 13.16
N PRO A 66 -7.62 12.44 11.90
CA PRO A 66 -7.56 11.11 11.31
C PRO A 66 -6.16 10.50 11.32
N GLU A 67 -5.12 11.33 11.31
CA GLU A 67 -3.71 10.95 11.39
C GLU A 67 -3.32 10.30 12.72
N THR A 68 -4.13 10.49 13.77
CA THR A 68 -3.96 9.85 15.09
C THR A 68 -5.12 8.94 15.49
N ALA A 69 -6.30 9.11 14.89
CA ALA A 69 -7.48 8.33 15.21
C ALA A 69 -7.35 6.89 14.70
N ALA A 70 -7.28 5.93 15.63
CA ALA A 70 -7.28 4.51 15.29
C ALA A 70 -8.56 4.11 14.53
N PRO A 71 -8.48 3.16 13.58
CA PRO A 71 -9.65 2.61 12.92
C PRO A 71 -10.61 1.96 13.92
N ARG A 72 -11.91 2.06 13.66
CA ARG A 72 -12.99 1.50 14.49
C ARG A 72 -13.59 0.27 13.83
N THR A 73 -14.20 -0.60 14.64
CA THR A 73 -15.01 -1.70 14.13
C THR A 73 -16.14 -1.15 13.27
N GLY A 74 -16.21 -1.59 12.01
CA GLY A 74 -17.19 -1.12 11.03
C GLY A 74 -16.72 0.00 10.11
N ASP A 75 -15.49 0.50 10.27
CA ASP A 75 -14.88 1.39 9.28
C ASP A 75 -14.79 0.68 7.91
N ASN A 76 -14.97 1.44 6.83
CA ASN A 76 -14.96 0.89 5.47
C ASN A 76 -13.60 0.25 5.17
N LEU A 77 -13.62 -0.85 4.43
CA LEU A 77 -12.42 -1.50 3.92
C LEU A 77 -12.36 -1.33 2.41
N VAL A 78 -11.22 -0.82 1.95
CA VAL A 78 -10.93 -0.53 0.54
C VAL A 78 -9.68 -1.33 0.18
N GLY A 79 -9.82 -2.26 -0.76
CA GLY A 79 -8.70 -2.94 -1.40
C GLY A 79 -7.75 -1.93 -2.04
N VAL A 80 -6.46 -2.04 -1.76
CA VAL A 80 -5.37 -1.30 -2.40
C VAL A 80 -4.58 -2.30 -3.25
N PRO A 81 -4.30 -2.02 -4.54
CA PRO A 81 -4.73 -0.84 -5.28
C PRO A 81 -6.20 -0.92 -5.72
N GLN A 82 -6.89 0.24 -5.80
CA GLN A 82 -8.15 0.37 -6.54
C GLN A 82 -8.49 1.83 -6.87
N PHE A 83 -9.34 2.04 -7.87
CA PHE A 83 -9.95 3.34 -8.17
C PHE A 83 -11.27 3.53 -7.41
N LEU A 84 -11.39 4.67 -6.74
CA LEU A 84 -12.63 5.11 -6.08
C LEU A 84 -13.49 5.99 -6.99
N ASN A 85 -12.90 6.62 -8.00
CA ASN A 85 -13.61 7.44 -8.99
C ASN A 85 -14.03 6.61 -10.20
N ARG A 86 -15.15 7.02 -10.81
CA ARG A 86 -15.46 6.60 -12.18
C ARG A 86 -14.51 7.32 -13.11
N VAL A 87 -13.64 6.60 -13.81
CA VAL A 87 -12.79 7.21 -14.84
C VAL A 87 -13.63 7.43 -16.11
N ARG A 88 -14.59 8.36 -16.06
CA ARG A 88 -15.55 8.63 -17.15
C ARG A 88 -14.90 9.11 -18.45
N TRP A 89 -13.68 9.63 -18.40
CA TRP A 89 -13.04 10.30 -19.53
C TRP A 89 -12.05 9.41 -20.31
N TRP A 90 -11.66 8.26 -19.75
CA TRP A 90 -10.64 7.37 -20.35
C TRP A 90 -11.13 5.95 -20.60
N LEU A 91 -12.33 5.59 -20.12
CA LEU A 91 -12.88 4.25 -20.25
C LEU A 91 -14.16 4.26 -21.08
N ASP A 92 -14.48 3.08 -21.59
CA ASP A 92 -15.69 2.75 -22.34
C ASP A 92 -16.94 3.43 -21.75
N ASP A 93 -17.68 4.17 -22.58
CA ASP A 93 -18.90 4.87 -22.19
C ASP A 93 -20.17 4.05 -22.46
N SER A 94 -20.01 2.76 -22.82
CA SER A 94 -21.11 1.81 -22.99
C SER A 94 -21.99 1.70 -21.74
N GLU A 95 -23.27 1.42 -21.96
CA GLU A 95 -24.24 1.20 -20.87
C GLU A 95 -23.83 0.00 -19.99
N ASP A 96 -23.28 -1.04 -20.61
CA ASP A 96 -22.81 -2.24 -19.91
C ASP A 96 -21.64 -1.91 -18.97
N PHE A 97 -20.63 -1.17 -19.44
CA PHE A 97 -19.52 -0.73 -18.58
C PHE A 97 -20.04 0.09 -17.40
N LYS A 98 -20.91 1.06 -17.66
CA LYS A 98 -21.51 1.91 -16.61
C LYS A 98 -22.21 1.07 -15.54
N LYS A 99 -23.02 0.10 -15.95
CA LYS A 99 -23.74 -0.79 -15.03
C LYS A 99 -22.78 -1.64 -14.18
N HIS A 100 -21.72 -2.18 -14.78
CA HIS A 100 -20.72 -2.96 -14.06
C HIS A 100 -19.91 -2.11 -13.08
N GLU A 101 -19.50 -0.92 -13.50
CA GLU A 101 -18.73 0.01 -12.67
C GLU A 101 -19.57 0.55 -11.49
N GLU A 102 -20.85 0.86 -11.73
CA GLU A 102 -21.80 1.23 -10.68
C GLU A 102 -21.99 0.11 -9.65
N ALA A 103 -22.15 -1.13 -10.13
CA ALA A 103 -22.27 -2.27 -9.24
C ALA A 103 -20.98 -2.51 -8.44
N ARG A 104 -19.80 -2.25 -9.02
CA ARG A 104 -18.51 -2.34 -8.32
C ARG A 104 -18.39 -1.29 -7.22
N LEU A 105 -18.65 -0.02 -7.55
CA LEU A 105 -18.54 1.09 -6.59
C LEU A 105 -19.57 0.94 -5.46
N ARG A 106 -20.81 0.54 -5.77
CA ARG A 106 -21.85 0.28 -4.75
C ARG A 106 -21.45 -0.78 -3.74
N LYS A 107 -20.65 -1.78 -4.12
CA LYS A 107 -20.15 -2.83 -3.21
C LYS A 107 -19.15 -2.30 -2.18
N LEU A 108 -18.57 -1.11 -2.38
CA LEU A 108 -17.66 -0.51 -1.41
C LEU A 108 -18.37 0.02 -0.17
N GLY A 109 -19.69 0.20 -0.21
CA GLY A 109 -20.50 0.52 0.96
C GLY A 109 -20.50 2.00 1.38
N PHE A 110 -19.91 2.89 0.57
CA PHE A 110 -19.96 4.34 0.77
C PHE A 110 -20.16 5.07 -0.56
N ASP A 111 -20.58 6.34 -0.50
CA ASP A 111 -20.75 7.19 -1.66
C ASP A 111 -19.38 7.65 -2.16
N THR A 112 -18.93 7.10 -3.29
CA THR A 112 -17.63 7.42 -3.87
C THR A 112 -17.64 8.68 -4.71
N GLU A 113 -18.81 9.19 -5.11
CA GLU A 113 -18.90 10.44 -5.88
C GLU A 113 -18.71 11.67 -5.00
N ARG A 114 -19.06 11.56 -3.73
CA ARG A 114 -18.85 12.62 -2.73
C ARG A 114 -17.46 12.60 -2.10
N ALA A 115 -16.68 11.54 -2.30
CA ALA A 115 -15.37 11.36 -1.70
C ALA A 115 -14.29 12.10 -2.52
N GLU A 116 -14.18 13.41 -2.34
CA GLU A 116 -13.14 14.23 -3.00
C GLU A 116 -11.78 14.05 -2.33
N GLU A 117 -11.81 13.82 -1.01
CA GLU A 117 -10.65 13.51 -0.20
C GLU A 117 -10.94 12.30 0.70
N GLY A 118 -9.89 11.65 1.18
CA GLY A 118 -10.07 10.51 2.07
C GLY A 118 -8.81 10.07 2.77
N TRP A 119 -9.02 9.29 3.82
CA TRP A 119 -7.99 8.77 4.68
C TRP A 119 -7.93 7.25 4.57
N TYR A 120 -6.81 6.75 4.05
CA TYR A 120 -6.45 5.35 4.12
C TYR A 120 -5.66 5.10 5.40
N LYS A 121 -5.95 4.00 6.09
CA LYS A 121 -5.25 3.63 7.33
C LYS A 121 -4.85 2.16 7.33
N LEU A 122 -3.65 1.91 7.82
CA LEU A 122 -3.09 0.58 8.02
C LEU A 122 -2.47 0.51 9.42
N VAL A 123 -2.83 -0.52 10.18
CA VAL A 123 -2.24 -0.78 11.49
C VAL A 123 -1.05 -1.72 11.32
N LEU A 124 0.14 -1.26 11.69
CA LEU A 124 1.36 -2.05 11.68
C LEU A 124 1.65 -2.55 13.10
N ASP A 125 1.59 -3.86 13.31
CA ASP A 125 2.02 -4.50 14.55
C ASP A 125 3.49 -4.92 14.39
N ALA A 126 4.39 -4.10 14.93
CA ALA A 126 5.83 -4.23 14.76
C ALA A 126 6.47 -4.98 15.94
N PRO A 127 7.47 -5.84 15.70
CA PRO A 127 8.23 -6.43 16.78
C PRO A 127 9.13 -5.36 17.42
N PRO A 128 9.80 -5.64 18.55
CA PRO A 128 10.93 -4.83 18.99
C PRO A 128 11.96 -4.70 17.86
N LEU A 129 12.27 -3.48 17.48
CA LEU A 129 13.24 -3.17 16.43
C LEU A 129 14.56 -2.74 17.06
N THR A 130 15.66 -3.18 16.46
CA THR A 130 16.99 -2.66 16.78
C THR A 130 17.25 -1.41 15.93
N ASN A 131 18.01 -0.45 16.47
CA ASN A 131 18.34 0.82 15.79
C ASN A 131 19.13 0.65 14.48
N GLU A 132 19.59 -0.56 14.17
CA GLU A 132 20.37 -0.87 12.98
C GLU A 132 19.50 -1.09 11.73
N LYS A 133 18.20 -1.30 11.89
CA LYS A 133 17.29 -1.58 10.76
C LYS A 133 16.61 -0.31 10.24
N ARG A 134 16.77 -0.04 8.94
CA ARG A 134 16.02 0.99 8.24
C ARG A 134 14.79 0.39 7.58
N ILE A 135 13.62 0.91 7.91
CA ILE A 135 12.33 0.45 7.38
C ILE A 135 11.71 1.62 6.64
N PHE A 136 11.29 1.37 5.40
CA PHE A 136 10.65 2.35 4.55
C PHE A 136 9.25 1.89 4.19
N ILE A 137 8.33 2.83 4.03
CA ILE A 137 7.08 2.62 3.29
C ILE A 137 7.29 3.13 1.88
N GLU A 138 6.84 2.37 0.89
CA GLU A 138 6.95 2.72 -0.52
C GLU A 138 5.58 2.63 -1.18
N PHE A 139 5.28 3.63 -2.02
CA PHE A 139 4.06 3.72 -2.80
C PHE A 139 4.43 3.74 -4.27
N GLU A 140 3.77 2.91 -5.07
CA GLU A 140 3.99 2.88 -6.53
C GLU A 140 3.30 4.04 -7.25
N GLY A 141 2.26 4.61 -6.63
CA GLY A 141 1.58 5.83 -7.08
C GLY A 141 0.36 6.13 -6.23
N VAL A 142 0.02 7.41 -6.09
CA VAL A 142 -1.20 7.86 -5.39
C VAL A 142 -1.83 9.02 -6.16
N ALA A 143 -3.07 8.83 -6.62
CA ALA A 143 -3.80 9.82 -7.39
C ALA A 143 -4.62 10.78 -6.48
N MET A 144 -4.36 12.09 -6.38
CA MET A 144 -3.29 12.86 -7.05
C MET A 144 -2.35 13.57 -6.07
N LYS A 145 -2.87 14.09 -4.95
CA LYS A 145 -2.08 14.61 -3.83
C LYS A 145 -2.18 13.68 -2.64
N SER A 146 -1.06 13.47 -1.96
CA SER A 146 -1.02 12.63 -0.76
C SER A 146 -0.17 13.24 0.34
N ARG A 147 -0.56 12.98 1.60
CA ARG A 147 0.23 13.25 2.81
C ARG A 147 0.27 11.97 3.65
N VAL A 148 1.47 11.57 4.07
CA VAL A 148 1.68 10.31 4.78
C VAL A 148 2.12 10.60 6.21
N PHE A 149 1.50 9.90 7.15
CA PHE A 149 1.74 10.03 8.57
C PHE A 149 2.01 8.66 9.19
N LEU A 150 2.91 8.61 10.17
CA LEU A 150 3.09 7.48 11.06
C LEU A 150 2.88 7.93 12.50
N ASN A 151 1.95 7.31 13.22
CA ASN A 151 1.64 7.64 14.61
C ASN A 151 1.31 9.13 14.83
N GLY A 152 0.66 9.78 13.84
CA GLY A 152 0.36 11.21 13.87
C GLY A 152 1.49 12.13 13.40
N GLN A 153 2.72 11.63 13.24
CA GLN A 153 3.83 12.41 12.73
C GLN A 153 3.83 12.40 11.19
N GLU A 154 3.82 13.57 10.57
CA GLU A 154 3.95 13.68 9.11
C GLU A 154 5.34 13.23 8.67
N LEU A 155 5.37 12.30 7.72
CA LEU A 155 6.58 11.82 7.05
C LEU A 155 6.90 12.64 5.80
N GLY A 156 5.85 13.15 5.14
CA GLY A 156 5.96 13.98 3.96
C GLY A 156 4.72 13.94 3.08
N ASN A 157 4.84 14.53 1.89
CA ASN A 157 3.78 14.62 0.89
C ASN A 157 4.29 14.23 -0.50
N HIS A 158 3.37 13.87 -1.39
CA HIS A 158 3.65 13.57 -2.79
C HIS A 158 2.52 14.04 -3.69
N THR A 159 2.87 14.59 -4.84
CA THR A 159 1.93 14.96 -5.91
C THR A 159 2.32 14.22 -7.19
N GLY A 160 1.38 13.47 -7.76
CA GLY A 160 1.59 12.71 -9.00
C GLY A 160 0.96 11.31 -8.94
N MET A 161 0.26 10.93 -10.01
CA MET A 161 -0.44 9.64 -10.08
C MET A 161 0.49 8.45 -10.38
N PHE A 162 1.62 8.67 -11.07
CA PHE A 162 2.44 7.60 -11.66
C PHE A 162 3.87 7.49 -11.10
N SER A 163 4.26 8.39 -10.21
CA SER A 163 5.60 8.43 -9.63
C SER A 163 5.67 7.64 -8.33
N ARG A 164 6.66 6.76 -8.24
CA ARG A 164 7.02 6.04 -7.02
C ARG A 164 7.60 7.01 -5.99
N PHE A 165 7.26 6.83 -4.72
CA PHE A 165 7.86 7.58 -3.62
C PHE A 165 7.92 6.73 -2.35
N ALA A 166 8.85 7.07 -1.45
CA ALA A 166 9.06 6.34 -0.21
C ALA A 166 9.39 7.26 0.96
N PHE A 167 9.05 6.83 2.17
CA PHE A 167 9.35 7.54 3.41
C PHE A 167 9.99 6.61 4.43
N ASN A 168 10.95 7.13 5.20
CA ASN A 168 11.61 6.40 6.28
C ASN A 168 10.68 6.31 7.50
N LEU A 169 10.29 5.10 7.89
CA LEU A 169 9.46 4.84 9.06
C LEU A 169 10.29 4.77 10.35
N THR A 170 11.56 4.39 10.26
CA THR A 170 12.41 4.05 11.43
C THR A 170 12.37 5.08 12.56
N PRO A 171 12.41 6.41 12.32
CA PRO A 171 12.43 7.40 13.40
C PRO A 171 11.16 7.43 14.26
N HIS A 172 10.03 6.93 13.74
CA HIS A 172 8.72 7.04 14.38
C HIS A 172 8.04 5.69 14.62
N LEU A 173 8.66 4.60 14.17
CA LEU A 173 8.16 3.24 14.33
C LEU A 173 8.52 2.72 15.72
N LYS A 174 7.51 2.25 16.46
CA LYS A 174 7.66 1.69 17.82
C LYS A 174 7.28 0.22 17.85
N ALA A 175 7.74 -0.51 18.88
CA ALA A 175 7.26 -1.87 19.12
C ALA A 175 5.73 -1.87 19.38
N GLY A 176 5.05 -2.92 18.93
CA GLY A 176 3.60 -3.07 18.99
C GLY A 176 2.88 -2.27 17.89
N LYS A 177 1.69 -1.75 18.22
CA LYS A 177 0.81 -1.10 17.24
C LYS A 177 1.30 0.28 16.82
N ASN A 178 1.35 0.48 15.51
CA ASN A 178 1.59 1.75 14.85
C ASN A 178 0.46 2.04 13.86
N LEU A 179 0.13 3.31 13.68
CA LEU A 179 -0.87 3.74 12.72
C LEU A 179 -0.18 4.43 11.54
N LEU A 180 -0.21 3.80 10.37
CA LEU A 180 0.10 4.45 9.11
C LEU A 180 -1.20 5.07 8.58
N ALA A 181 -1.20 6.38 8.37
CA ALA A 181 -2.33 7.11 7.80
C ALA A 181 -1.88 7.83 6.53
N VAL A 182 -2.67 7.70 5.47
CA VAL A 182 -2.42 8.31 4.16
C VAL A 182 -3.64 9.12 3.78
N PHE A 183 -3.47 10.43 3.79
CA PHE A 183 -4.45 11.34 3.22
C PHE A 183 -4.29 11.38 1.71
N VAL A 184 -5.40 11.35 0.98
CA VAL A 184 -5.45 11.43 -0.48
C VAL A 184 -6.49 12.47 -0.88
N SER A 185 -6.15 13.35 -1.81
CA SER A 185 -7.05 14.37 -2.36
C SER A 185 -6.98 14.38 -3.88
N MET A 186 -8.15 14.38 -4.52
CA MET A 186 -8.29 14.70 -5.94
C MET A 186 -8.38 16.21 -6.04
N GLU A 187 -7.24 16.89 -6.14
CA GLU A 187 -7.20 18.35 -6.28
C GLU A 187 -8.21 18.82 -7.34
N LYS A 188 -9.13 19.71 -6.95
CA LYS A 188 -10.00 20.40 -7.89
C LYS A 188 -9.13 21.23 -8.81
N ILE A 189 -9.15 20.94 -10.10
CA ILE A 189 -8.64 21.84 -11.11
C ILE A 189 -9.47 23.13 -10.99
N PRO A 190 -8.88 24.29 -10.64
CA PRO A 190 -9.62 25.54 -10.64
C PRO A 190 -10.18 25.76 -12.05
N VAL A 191 -11.50 25.97 -12.13
CA VAL A 191 -12.18 26.38 -13.36
C VAL A 191 -11.97 27.86 -13.63
#